data_AF-A0A9R0EQ04-F1
#
_entry.id   AF-A0A9R0EQ04-F1
#
_cell.length_a   1.000
_cell.length_b   1.000
_cell.length_c   1.000
_cell.angle_alpha   90.00
_cell.angle_beta   90.00
_cell.angle_gamma   90.00
#
_symmetry.space_group_name_H-M   'P 1'
#
loop_
_entity.id
_entity.type
_entity.pdbx_description
1 polymer ?
#
loop_
_entity_poly.entity_id
_entity_poly.type
_entity_poly.pdbx_seq_one_letter_code
_entity_poly.pdbx_strand_id
1 'polypeptide(L)'
;MPKIKKDIDKLKHPNSRKTLKIISKIKKHEKKDQNKVGTHIKQNLIGEKILWFKERLPEDCVVLSKEQTLELIEEYLARFDEELEQITLKNSVGQRRNRQHASREDIINITKKQEHEEFETCGIEMPDLLDRQQMEVLRNWNGELRFLQHFKLRRIARKHLI
;
A
#
# COMPACT_ATOMS: atom_id res chain seq x y z
N MET A 1 7.56 1.42 28.47
CA MET A 1 8.87 0.93 28.95
C MET A 1 9.02 1.10 30.46
N PRO A 2 8.94 0.02 31.27
CA PRO A 2 8.97 0.11 32.74
C PRO A 2 10.33 0.53 33.33
N LYS A 3 11.45 0.25 32.63
CA LYS A 3 12.80 0.65 33.09
C LYS A 3 13.08 2.15 32.91
N ILE A 4 12.58 2.78 31.84
CA ILE A 4 12.78 4.22 31.59
C ILE A 4 12.02 5.07 32.59
N LYS A 5 10.80 4.66 33.00
CA LYS A 5 10.01 5.37 34.02
C LYS A 5 10.78 5.49 35.35
N LYS A 6 11.38 4.38 35.82
CA LYS A 6 12.21 4.35 37.05
C LYS A 6 13.47 5.23 36.97
N ASP A 7 13.97 5.48 35.78
CA ASP A 7 15.16 6.33 35.57
C ASP A 7 14.80 7.82 35.50
N ILE A 8 13.57 8.17 35.09
CA ILE A 8 13.05 9.54 35.05
C ILE A 8 12.84 10.08 36.47
N ASP A 9 12.30 9.28 37.38
CA ASP A 9 12.06 9.68 38.78
C ASP A 9 13.36 10.04 39.54
N LYS A 10 14.51 9.60 39.02
CA LYS A 10 15.84 9.86 39.61
C LYS A 10 16.53 11.10 39.00
N LEU A 11 15.85 11.83 38.12
CA LEU A 11 16.39 13.02 37.47
C LEU A 11 16.25 14.26 38.38
N LYS A 12 17.37 14.91 38.65
CA LYS A 12 17.42 16.13 39.50
C LYS A 12 17.37 17.44 38.69
N HIS A 13 17.85 17.43 37.44
CA HIS A 13 17.94 18.64 36.62
C HIS A 13 17.76 18.34 35.11
N PRO A 14 17.01 19.16 34.35
CA PRO A 14 16.77 18.95 32.92
C PRO A 14 18.04 18.84 32.07
N ASN A 15 19.06 19.66 32.36
CA ASN A 15 20.32 19.69 31.60
C ASN A 15 21.40 18.75 32.13
N SER A 16 21.08 17.85 33.07
CA SER A 16 22.05 16.89 33.59
C SER A 16 22.48 15.88 32.52
N ARG A 17 23.75 15.42 32.58
CA ARG A 17 24.25 14.33 31.72
C ARG A 17 23.35 13.09 31.76
N LYS A 18 22.75 12.78 32.92
CA LYS A 18 21.82 11.66 33.08
C LYS A 18 20.53 11.88 32.27
N THR A 19 19.97 13.10 32.33
CA THR A 19 18.78 13.49 31.57
C THR A 19 19.03 13.45 30.07
N LEU A 20 20.15 14.01 29.60
CA LEU A 20 20.52 13.98 28.18
C LEU A 20 20.67 12.56 27.63
N LYS A 21 21.23 11.64 28.42
CA LYS A 21 21.32 10.21 28.05
C LYS A 21 19.93 9.56 27.92
N ILE A 22 19.01 9.86 28.85
CA ILE A 22 17.63 9.35 28.78
C ILE A 22 16.91 9.91 27.57
N ILE A 23 17.00 11.21 27.30
CA ILE A 23 16.41 11.87 26.12
C ILE A 23 16.93 11.21 24.84
N SER A 24 18.25 11.01 24.72
CA SER A 24 18.85 10.33 23.56
C SER A 24 18.31 8.91 23.37
N LYS A 25 18.15 8.17 24.47
CA LYS A 25 17.59 6.81 24.45
C LYS A 25 16.11 6.80 24.04
N ILE A 26 15.31 7.75 24.53
CA ILE A 26 13.90 7.92 24.15
C ILE A 26 13.81 8.23 22.64
N LYS A 27 14.54 9.24 22.15
CA LYS A 27 14.57 9.59 20.72
C LYS A 27 14.97 8.42 19.83
N LYS A 28 15.96 7.62 20.25
CA LYS A 28 16.36 6.41 19.52
C LYS A 28 15.24 5.38 19.46
N HIS A 29 14.49 5.21 20.55
CA HIS A 29 13.35 4.30 20.61
C HIS A 29 12.18 4.79 19.75
N GLU A 30 11.84 6.06 19.84
CA GLU A 30 10.80 6.69 19.01
C GLU A 30 11.13 6.53 17.52
N LYS A 31 12.37 6.81 17.12
CA LYS A 31 12.81 6.59 15.72
C LYS A 31 12.69 5.12 15.32
N LYS A 32 13.03 4.19 16.21
CA LYS A 32 12.88 2.74 15.93
C LYS A 32 11.41 2.36 15.74
N ASP A 33 10.51 2.88 16.57
CA ASP A 33 9.08 2.58 16.47
C ASP A 33 8.46 3.22 15.23
N GLN A 34 8.82 4.46 14.92
CA GLN A 34 8.42 5.12 13.66
C GLN A 34 8.86 4.31 12.45
N ASN A 35 10.10 3.80 12.44
CA ASN A 35 10.57 2.94 11.36
C ASN A 35 9.75 1.65 11.24
N LYS A 36 9.41 0.99 12.36
CA LYS A 36 8.55 -0.21 12.34
C LYS A 36 7.18 0.11 11.75
N VAL A 37 6.56 1.21 12.18
CA VAL A 37 5.26 1.64 11.66
C VAL A 37 5.35 1.90 10.16
N GLY A 38 6.40 2.59 9.70
CA GLY A 38 6.64 2.81 8.27
C GLY A 38 6.80 1.50 7.47
N THR A 39 7.52 0.50 8.00
CA THR A 39 7.62 -0.82 7.37
C THR A 39 6.27 -1.53 7.33
N HIS A 40 5.50 -1.50 8.42
CA HIS A 40 4.17 -2.10 8.45
C HIS A 40 3.21 -1.44 7.46
N ILE A 41 3.23 -0.12 7.32
CA ILE A 41 2.41 0.60 6.32
C ILE A 41 2.77 0.14 4.89
N LYS A 42 4.06 0.00 4.58
CA LYS A 42 4.50 -0.48 3.26
C LYS A 42 4.05 -1.92 2.99
N GLN A 43 4.21 -2.80 3.98
CA GLN A 43 3.73 -4.19 3.88
C GLN A 43 2.22 -4.24 3.71
N ASN A 44 1.47 -3.41 4.44
CA ASN A 44 0.03 -3.33 4.33
C ASN A 44 -0.37 -2.90 2.92
N LEU A 45 0.25 -1.86 2.36
CA LEU A 45 -0.05 -1.39 1.00
C LEU A 45 0.15 -2.50 -0.05
N ILE A 46 1.23 -3.26 0.06
CA ILE A 46 1.47 -4.42 -0.83
C ILE A 46 0.42 -5.51 -0.60
N GLY A 47 0.09 -5.79 0.66
CA GLY A 47 -0.93 -6.79 1.02
C GLY A 47 -2.31 -6.44 0.47
N GLU A 48 -2.78 -5.20 0.66
CA GLU A 48 -4.05 -4.70 0.11
C GLU A 48 -4.08 -4.82 -1.41
N LYS A 49 -2.97 -4.47 -2.08
CA LYS A 49 -2.85 -4.62 -3.54
C LYS A 49 -2.98 -6.07 -3.99
N ILE A 50 -2.28 -7.00 -3.33
CA ILE A 50 -2.37 -8.43 -3.65
C ILE A 50 -3.76 -8.98 -3.36
N LEU A 51 -4.38 -8.53 -2.27
CA LEU A 51 -5.74 -8.94 -1.89
C LEU A 51 -6.76 -8.50 -2.93
N TRP A 52 -6.65 -7.26 -3.42
CA TRP A 52 -7.49 -6.74 -4.50
C TRP A 52 -7.45 -7.64 -5.73
N PHE A 53 -6.25 -8.10 -6.14
CA PHE A 53 -6.11 -9.04 -7.26
C PHE A 53 -6.72 -10.39 -6.93
N LYS A 54 -6.46 -10.92 -5.73
CA LYS A 54 -7.00 -12.22 -5.28
C LYS A 54 -8.53 -12.27 -5.34
N GLU A 55 -9.20 -11.23 -4.87
CA GLU A 55 -10.67 -11.15 -4.83
C GLU A 55 -11.33 -11.16 -6.22
N ARG A 56 -10.58 -10.79 -7.25
CA ARG A 56 -11.04 -10.71 -8.64
C ARG A 56 -10.51 -11.83 -9.53
N LEU A 57 -9.86 -12.84 -8.93
CA LEU A 57 -9.44 -14.02 -9.67
C LEU A 57 -10.64 -14.92 -10.00
N PRO A 58 -10.76 -15.42 -11.25
CA PRO A 58 -11.78 -16.40 -11.59
C PRO A 58 -11.54 -17.72 -10.85
N GLU A 59 -12.59 -18.26 -10.22
CA GLU A 59 -12.52 -19.45 -9.37
C GLU A 59 -12.03 -20.70 -10.11
N ASP A 60 -12.28 -20.80 -11.42
CA ASP A 60 -11.99 -22.00 -12.22
C ASP A 60 -10.63 -21.98 -12.94
N CYS A 61 -9.87 -20.87 -12.91
CA CYS A 61 -8.63 -20.76 -13.68
C CYS A 61 -7.37 -21.13 -12.88
N VAL A 62 -6.63 -22.12 -13.36
CA VAL A 62 -5.33 -22.54 -12.77
C VAL A 62 -4.25 -21.47 -12.99
N VAL A 63 -4.24 -20.84 -14.16
CA VAL A 63 -3.35 -19.72 -14.54
C VAL A 63 -4.15 -18.74 -15.39
N LEU A 64 -3.80 -17.46 -15.29
CA LEU A 64 -4.38 -16.44 -16.17
C LEU A 64 -3.64 -16.42 -17.51
N SER A 65 -4.38 -16.17 -18.58
CA SER A 65 -3.76 -15.82 -19.87
C SER A 65 -3.21 -14.39 -19.82
N LYS A 66 -2.38 -14.03 -20.79
CA LYS A 66 -1.87 -12.65 -20.91
C LYS A 66 -3.01 -11.63 -21.10
N GLU A 67 -4.02 -11.99 -21.89
CA GLU A 67 -5.19 -11.17 -22.16
C GLU A 67 -6.02 -10.95 -20.89
N GLN A 68 -6.33 -12.03 -20.15
CA GLN A 68 -7.03 -11.90 -18.86
C GLN A 68 -6.23 -11.12 -17.82
N THR A 69 -4.90 -11.28 -17.82
CA THR A 69 -4.02 -10.49 -16.94
C THR A 69 -4.08 -9.01 -17.30
N LEU A 70 -4.13 -8.69 -18.60
CA LEU A 70 -4.27 -7.32 -19.08
C LEU A 70 -5.60 -6.71 -18.63
N GLU A 71 -6.72 -7.43 -18.85
CA GLU A 71 -8.05 -7.01 -18.41
C GLU A 71 -8.11 -6.74 -16.90
N LEU A 72 -7.53 -7.64 -16.10
CA LEU A 72 -7.50 -7.50 -14.64
C LEU A 72 -6.67 -6.28 -14.19
N ILE A 73 -5.58 -5.96 -14.90
CA ILE A 73 -4.78 -4.76 -14.62
C ILE A 73 -5.52 -3.49 -15.04
N GLU A 74 -6.23 -3.52 -16.17
CA GLU A 74 -7.06 -2.39 -16.60
C GLU A 74 -8.18 -2.10 -15.61
N GLU A 75 -8.83 -3.14 -15.07
CA GLU A 75 -9.80 -3.00 -13.98
C GLU A 75 -9.13 -2.43 -12.71
N TYR A 76 -7.90 -2.85 -12.39
CA TYR A 76 -7.15 -2.30 -11.27
C TYR A 76 -6.90 -0.80 -11.45
N LEU A 77 -6.51 -0.36 -12.64
CA LEU A 77 -6.25 1.05 -12.95
C LEU A 77 -7.54 1.90 -12.95
N ALA A 78 -8.69 1.29 -13.28
CA ALA A 78 -10.00 1.94 -13.29
C ALA A 78 -10.73 1.90 -11.92
N ARG A 79 -10.15 1.29 -10.89
CA ARG A 79 -10.83 1.04 -9.60
C ARG A 79 -11.36 2.28 -8.87
N PHE A 80 -10.86 3.47 -9.18
CA PHE A 80 -11.29 4.73 -8.56
C PHE A 80 -12.24 5.55 -9.45
N ASP A 81 -12.60 5.06 -10.63
CA ASP A 81 -13.36 5.85 -11.61
C ASP A 81 -14.76 6.16 -11.09
N GLU A 82 -15.40 5.18 -10.45
CA GLU A 82 -16.70 5.38 -9.78
C GLU A 82 -16.60 6.44 -8.64
N GLU A 83 -15.52 6.43 -7.84
CA GLU A 83 -15.32 7.40 -6.77
C GLU A 83 -15.13 8.82 -7.33
N LEU A 84 -14.35 8.96 -8.42
CA LEU A 84 -14.13 10.24 -9.10
C LEU A 84 -15.42 10.76 -9.74
N GLU A 85 -16.23 9.90 -10.33
CA GLU A 85 -17.53 10.28 -10.90
C GLU A 85 -18.48 10.79 -9.81
N GLN A 86 -18.55 10.11 -8.66
CA GLN A 86 -19.35 10.55 -7.52
C GLN A 86 -18.90 11.90 -6.96
N ILE A 87 -17.59 12.13 -6.84
CA ILE A 87 -17.03 13.43 -6.42
C ILE A 87 -17.41 14.52 -7.44
N THR A 88 -17.26 14.22 -8.73
CA THR A 88 -17.62 15.13 -9.82
C THR A 88 -19.10 15.51 -9.78
N LEU A 89 -19.99 14.55 -9.58
CA LEU A 89 -21.43 14.76 -9.47
C LEU A 89 -21.79 15.61 -8.23
N LYS A 90 -21.18 15.35 -7.08
CA LYS A 90 -21.40 16.16 -5.87
C LYS A 90 -20.92 17.60 -6.03
N ASN A 91 -19.80 17.80 -6.72
CA ASN A 91 -19.26 19.12 -6.99
C ASN A 91 -20.05 19.89 -8.07
N SER A 92 -20.72 19.21 -8.99
CA SER A 92 -21.57 19.87 -10.00
C SER A 92 -22.90 20.37 -9.40
N VAL A 93 -23.39 19.73 -8.33
CA VAL A 93 -24.59 20.12 -7.59
C VAL A 93 -24.27 21.25 -6.60
N GLY A 94 -24.29 22.48 -7.09
CA GLY A 94 -24.16 23.70 -6.28
C GLY A 94 -22.97 24.56 -6.69
N GLN A 95 -23.15 25.35 -7.75
CA GLN A 95 -22.14 26.20 -8.42
C GLN A 95 -21.41 27.25 -7.54
N ARG A 96 -21.70 27.34 -6.24
CA ARG A 96 -21.15 28.36 -5.32
C ARG A 96 -20.56 27.78 -4.03
N ARG A 97 -20.24 26.48 -3.97
CA ARG A 97 -19.59 25.86 -2.81
C ARG A 97 -18.14 25.48 -3.12
N ASN A 98 -17.27 25.57 -2.12
CA ASN A 98 -15.89 25.09 -2.20
C ASN A 98 -15.86 23.62 -2.64
N ARG A 99 -14.84 23.25 -3.42
CA ARG A 99 -14.60 21.89 -3.94
C ARG A 99 -14.62 20.87 -2.80
N GLN A 100 -15.69 20.09 -2.71
CA GLN A 100 -15.82 19.04 -1.71
C GLN A 100 -14.89 17.89 -2.11
N HIS A 101 -14.30 17.24 -1.10
CA HIS A 101 -13.36 16.12 -1.30
C HIS A 101 -12.10 16.42 -2.12
N ALA A 102 -11.69 17.70 -2.22
CA ALA A 102 -10.53 18.11 -3.00
C ALA A 102 -9.25 17.30 -2.71
N SER A 103 -8.89 17.12 -1.43
CA SER A 103 -7.68 16.37 -1.06
C SER A 103 -7.72 14.91 -1.49
N ARG A 104 -8.88 14.25 -1.39
CA ARG A 104 -9.06 12.84 -1.78
C ARG A 104 -8.96 12.69 -3.29
N GLU A 105 -9.63 13.57 -4.03
CA GLU A 105 -9.56 13.65 -5.49
C GLU A 105 -8.11 13.84 -5.99
N ASP A 106 -7.36 14.78 -5.40
CA ASP A 106 -5.96 15.01 -5.77
C ASP A 106 -5.10 13.76 -5.53
N ILE A 107 -5.26 13.09 -4.39
CA ILE A 107 -4.53 11.86 -4.06
C ILE A 107 -4.86 10.74 -5.07
N ILE A 108 -6.14 10.57 -5.42
CA ILE A 108 -6.57 9.57 -6.42
C ILE A 108 -5.94 9.88 -7.77
N ASN A 109 -6.03 11.13 -8.22
CA ASN A 109 -5.48 11.54 -9.52
C ASN A 109 -3.96 11.35 -9.59
N ILE A 110 -3.22 11.68 -8.53
CA ILE A 110 -1.78 11.43 -8.43
C ILE A 110 -1.50 9.92 -8.50
N THR A 111 -2.24 9.12 -7.72
CA THR A 111 -2.06 7.66 -7.67
C THR A 111 -2.35 7.02 -9.02
N LYS A 112 -3.49 7.34 -9.64
CA LYS A 112 -3.90 6.83 -10.96
C LYS A 112 -2.87 7.18 -12.02
N LYS A 113 -2.40 8.44 -12.04
CA LYS A 113 -1.35 8.87 -12.97
C LYS A 113 -0.05 8.08 -12.79
N GLN A 114 0.40 7.89 -11.56
CA GLN A 114 1.60 7.12 -11.25
C GLN A 114 1.46 5.66 -11.68
N GLU A 115 0.35 5.00 -11.36
CA GLU A 115 0.14 3.59 -11.71
C GLU A 115 0.02 3.37 -13.23
N HIS A 116 -0.64 4.29 -13.95
CA HIS A 116 -0.66 4.26 -15.43
C HIS A 116 0.75 4.43 -16.01
N GLU A 117 1.51 5.41 -15.51
CA GLU A 117 2.89 5.64 -15.97
C GLU A 117 3.79 4.42 -15.68
N GLU A 118 3.64 3.81 -14.50
CA GLU A 118 4.34 2.58 -14.14
C GLU A 118 3.98 1.44 -15.10
N PHE A 119 2.70 1.23 -15.40
CA PHE A 119 2.26 0.17 -16.29
C PHE A 119 2.80 0.29 -17.73
N GLU A 120 2.81 1.51 -18.26
CA GLU A 120 3.31 1.79 -19.61
C GLU A 120 4.84 1.69 -19.71
N THR A 121 5.58 2.00 -18.62
CA THR A 121 7.04 2.09 -18.66
C THR A 121 7.75 0.86 -18.09
N CYS A 122 7.83 0.76 -16.76
CA CYS A 122 8.68 -0.17 -16.02
C CYS A 122 7.92 -1.41 -15.51
N GLY A 123 6.59 -1.35 -15.49
CA GLY A 123 5.67 -2.37 -15.05
C GLY A 123 5.25 -2.24 -13.59
N ILE A 124 4.00 -2.62 -13.34
CA ILE A 124 3.40 -2.67 -12.01
C ILE A 124 3.91 -3.92 -11.28
N GLU A 125 4.35 -3.76 -10.04
CA GLU A 125 4.77 -4.86 -9.19
C GLU A 125 3.55 -5.64 -8.64
N MET A 126 3.44 -6.92 -8.99
CA MET A 126 2.38 -7.83 -8.54
C MET A 126 2.85 -9.30 -8.56
N PRO A 127 2.15 -10.23 -7.90
CA PRO A 127 2.44 -11.66 -8.02
C PRO A 127 2.35 -12.11 -9.48
N ASP A 128 3.20 -13.05 -9.88
CA ASP A 128 3.16 -13.60 -11.23
C ASP A 128 1.90 -14.46 -11.40
N LEU A 129 0.87 -13.92 -12.06
CA LEU A 129 -0.41 -14.57 -12.30
C LEU A 129 -0.35 -15.62 -13.42
N LEU A 130 0.77 -15.69 -14.15
CA LEU A 130 1.03 -16.67 -15.21
C LEU A 130 1.65 -17.95 -14.66
N ASP A 131 2.21 -17.91 -13.44
CA ASP A 131 2.82 -19.07 -12.78
C ASP A 131 1.80 -19.80 -11.89
N ARG A 132 1.62 -21.09 -12.15
CA ARG A 132 0.72 -21.96 -11.38
C ARG A 132 1.07 -22.00 -9.89
N GLN A 133 2.36 -22.05 -9.55
CA GLN A 133 2.77 -22.12 -8.14
C GLN A 133 2.38 -20.85 -7.38
N GLN A 134 2.55 -19.68 -8.01
CA GLN A 134 2.17 -18.41 -7.41
C GLN A 134 0.65 -18.27 -7.29
N MET A 135 -0.11 -18.76 -8.27
CA MET A 135 -1.57 -18.79 -8.23
C MET A 135 -2.11 -19.64 -7.07
N GLU A 136 -1.53 -20.82 -6.82
CA GLU A 136 -1.91 -21.67 -5.69
C GLU A 136 -1.62 -20.99 -4.34
N VAL A 137 -0.45 -20.34 -4.21
CA VAL A 137 -0.11 -19.56 -3.01
C VAL A 137 -1.09 -18.39 -2.83
N LEU A 138 -1.44 -17.69 -3.90
CA LEU A 138 -2.35 -16.55 -3.88
C LEU A 138 -3.78 -16.95 -3.47
N ARG A 139 -4.29 -18.09 -3.97
CA ARG A 139 -5.60 -18.63 -3.59
C ARG A 139 -5.65 -19.01 -2.11
N ASN A 140 -4.62 -19.69 -1.62
CA ASN A 140 -4.55 -20.18 -0.25
C ASN A 140 -4.18 -19.08 0.78
N TRP A 141 -3.75 -17.91 0.32
CA TRP A 141 -3.33 -16.83 1.20
C TRP A 141 -4.52 -16.18 1.90
N ASN A 142 -4.52 -16.16 3.23
CA ASN A 142 -5.58 -15.62 4.07
C ASN A 142 -5.47 -14.11 4.36
N GLY A 143 -4.62 -13.37 3.64
CA GLY A 143 -4.36 -11.96 3.91
C GLY A 143 -3.30 -11.70 5.00
N GLU A 144 -2.69 -12.73 5.58
CA GLU A 144 -1.67 -12.54 6.60
C GLU A 144 -0.37 -11.98 6.01
N LEU A 145 -0.01 -10.75 6.40
CA LEU A 145 1.14 -10.00 5.86
C LEU A 145 2.50 -10.70 6.06
N ARG A 146 2.59 -11.65 7.00
CA ARG A 146 3.83 -12.42 7.23
C ARG A 146 4.20 -13.30 6.04
N PHE A 147 3.21 -13.73 5.28
CA PHE A 147 3.39 -14.58 4.11
C PHE A 147 3.71 -13.79 2.83
N LEU A 148 3.75 -12.45 2.89
CA LEU A 148 4.16 -11.61 1.75
C LEU A 148 5.53 -11.99 1.18
N GLN A 149 6.44 -12.46 2.04
CA GLN A 149 7.78 -12.91 1.63
C GLN A 149 7.78 -14.18 0.75
N HIS A 150 6.68 -14.94 0.73
CA HIS A 150 6.56 -16.15 -0.08
C HIS A 150 6.08 -15.86 -1.50
N PHE A 151 5.55 -14.66 -1.76
CA PHE A 151 5.16 -14.23 -3.09
C PHE A 151 6.37 -13.80 -3.90
N LYS A 152 6.46 -14.31 -5.13
CA LYS A 152 7.40 -13.82 -6.14
C LYS A 152 6.75 -12.64 -6.84
N LEU A 153 7.06 -11.44 -6.38
CA LEU A 153 6.60 -10.20 -7.00
C LEU A 153 7.42 -9.93 -8.27
N ARG A 154 6.73 -9.69 -9.38
CA ARG A 154 7.32 -9.36 -10.68
C ARG A 154 6.72 -8.04 -11.18
N ARG A 155 7.53 -7.28 -11.92
CA ARG A 155 7.05 -6.09 -12.63
C ARG A 155 6.47 -6.49 -13.99
N ILE A 156 5.17 -6.29 -14.14
CA ILE A 156 4.44 -6.57 -15.38
C ILE A 156 4.12 -5.24 -16.05
N ALA A 157 4.69 -5.02 -17.23
CA ALA A 157 4.45 -3.85 -18.07
C ALA A 157 3.54 -4.24 -19.24
N ARG A 158 2.87 -3.26 -19.83
CA ARG A 158 1.96 -3.48 -20.97
C ARG A 158 2.61 -4.28 -22.11
N LYS A 159 3.87 -3.96 -22.43
CA LYS A 159 4.70 -4.67 -23.43
C LYS A 159 4.95 -6.16 -23.17
N HIS A 160 4.67 -6.68 -21.97
CA HIS A 160 4.83 -8.10 -21.66
C HIS A 160 3.54 -8.90 -21.93
N LEU A 161 2.40 -8.20 -22.01
CA LEU A 161 1.06 -8.77 -22.15
C LEU A 161 0.51 -8.66 -23.57
N ILE A 162 1.01 -7.69 -24.36
CA ILE A 162 0.86 -7.60 -25.82
C ILE A 162 1.94 -8.46 -26.49
#